data_AF-A0A7J9SXP9-F1
#
_entry.id   AF-A0A7J9SXP9-F1
#
_cell.length_a   1.000
_cell.length_b   1.000
_cell.length_c   1.000
_cell.angle_alpha   90.00
_cell.angle_beta   90.00
_cell.angle_gamma   90.00
#
_symmetry.space_group_name_H-M   'P 1'
#
loop_
_entity.id
_entity.type
_entity.pdbx_description
1 polymer ?
#
loop_
_entity_poly.entity_id
_entity_poly.type
_entity_poly.pdbx_seq_one_letter_code
_entity_poly.pdbx_strand_id
1 'polypeptide(L)' 'MEGTEDTYRIRFGKYRVIYYIDKEQKTIHILKFEFRKKVYS' A
#
# COMPACT_ATOMS: atom_id res chain seq x y z
N MET A 1 -9.28 -22.64 -1.40
CA MET A 1 -9.59 -21.35 -0.75
C MET A 1 -8.26 -20.64 -0.58
N GLU A 2 -7.82 -19.96 -1.63
CA GLU A 2 -6.50 -19.33 -1.69
C GLU A 2 -6.56 -17.93 -1.08
N GLY A 3 -5.50 -17.62 -0.33
CA GLY A 3 -5.47 -16.61 0.71
C GLY A 3 -5.79 -15.22 0.21
N THR A 4 -6.56 -14.50 1.01
CA THR A 4 -6.60 -13.05 0.94
C THR A 4 -5.22 -12.58 1.37
N GLU A 5 -4.33 -12.25 0.43
CA GLU A 5 -3.05 -11.61 0.78
C GLU A 5 -3.38 -10.32 1.53
N ASP A 6 -3.07 -10.31 2.84
CA ASP A 6 -3.35 -9.16 3.70
C ASP A 6 -2.66 -7.93 3.13
N THR A 7 -3.46 -7.07 2.50
CA THR A 7 -2.99 -5.84 1.87
C THR A 7 -3.23 -4.69 2.84
N TYR A 8 -2.15 -3.98 3.16
CA TYR A 8 -2.14 -2.86 4.08
C TYR A 8 -2.06 -1.53 3.34
N ARG A 9 -2.50 -0.46 4.02
CA ARG A 9 -2.40 0.90 3.49
C ARG A 9 -1.82 1.84 4.53
N ILE A 10 -0.75 2.55 4.17
CA ILE A 10 -0.18 3.64 4.96
C ILE A 10 -0.42 4.99 4.29
N ARG A 11 -0.60 6.03 5.11
CA ARG A 11 -0.66 7.41 4.67
C ARG A 11 0.50 8.18 5.26
N PHE A 12 1.26 8.87 4.41
CA PHE A 12 2.27 9.82 4.83
C PHE A 12 2.03 11.14 4.08
N GLY A 13 1.67 12.19 4.83
CA GLY A 13 1.26 13.48 4.27
C GLY A 13 0.14 13.37 3.23
N LYS A 14 0.45 13.71 1.98
CA LYS A 14 -0.45 13.67 0.82
C LYS A 14 -0.41 12.34 0.06
N TYR A 15 0.44 11.41 0.44
CA TYR A 15 0.62 10.15 -0.27
C TYR A 15 -0.16 9.01 0.41
N ARG A 16 -0.55 8.03 -0.40
CA ARG A 16 -1.13 6.77 0.04
C ARG A 16 -0.34 5.65 -0.61
N VAL A 17 0.08 4.69 0.20
CA VAL A 17 0.80 3.51 -0.26
C VAL A 17 0.03 2.27 0.13
N ILE A 18 -0.19 1.41 -0.85
CA ILE A 18 -0.76 0.08 -0.69
C ILE A 18 0.40 -0.90 -0.78
N TYR A 19 0.50 -1.80 0.18
CA TYR A 19 1.59 -2.76 0.27
C TYR A 19 1.14 -4.06 0.94
N TYR A 20 1.87 -5.15 0.76
CA TYR A 20 1.74 -6.34 1.59
C TYR A 20 3.09 -6.72 2.20
N ILE A 21 3.07 -7.51 3.26
CA ILE A 21 4.26 -7.97 3.97
C ILE A 21 4.43 -9.46 3.71
N ASP A 22 5.48 -9.81 2.97
CA ASP A 22 5.99 -11.18 2.92
C ASP A 22 6.85 -11.42 4.16
N LYS A 23 6.29 -12.15 5.14
CA LYS A 23 6.98 -12.46 6.40
C LYS A 23 8.05 -13.54 6.24
N GLU A 24 7.94 -14.40 5.24
CA GLU A 24 8.89 -15.48 4.98
C GLU A 24 10.17 -14.92 4.40
N GLN A 25 10.05 -14.08 3.37
CA GLN A 25 11.18 -13.42 2.73
C GLN A 25 11.63 -12.15 3.47
N LYS A 26 10.88 -11.71 4.50
CA LYS A 26 11.08 -10.44 5.23
C LYS A 26 11.08 -9.23 4.28
N THR A 27 10.20 -9.27 3.29
CA THR A 27 10.10 -8.27 2.22
C THR A 27 8.77 -7.53 2.31
N ILE A 28 8.82 -6.21 2.13
CA ILE A 28 7.62 -5.40 1.98
C ILE A 28 7.45 -5.09 0.50
N HIS A 29 6.34 -5.50 -0.08
CA HIS A 29 6.04 -5.30 -1.49
C HIS A 29 5.10 -4.11 -1.65
N ILE A 30 5.55 -3.08 -2.36
CA ILE A 30 4.72 -1.91 -2.66
C ILE A 30 3.89 -2.21 -3.91
N LEU A 31 2.57 -2.22 -3.76
CA LEU A 31 1.63 -2.47 -4.86
C LEU A 31 1.23 -1.19 -5.58
N LYS A 32 0.99 -0.11 -4.82
CA LYS A 32 0.55 1.17 -5.38
C LYS A 32 1.07 2.34 -4.57
N PHE A 33 1.48 3.39 -5.27
CA PHE A 33 1.93 4.65 -4.69
C PHE A 33 1.13 5.80 -5.32
N GLU A 34 0.26 6.43 -4.54
CA GLU A 34 -0.62 7.50 -5.03
C GLU A 34 -0.33 8.82 -4.32
N PHE A 35 -0.26 9.91 -5.09
CA PHE A 35 -0.29 11.26 -4.54
C PHE A 35 -1.70 11.83 -4.59
N ARG A 36 -2.22 12.27 -3.45
CA ARG A 36 -3.49 12.98 -3.38
C ARG A 36 -3.28 14.44 -3.77
N LYS A 37 -3.33 14.76 -5.06
CA LYS A 37 -3.66 16.12 -5.50
C LYS A 37 -5.07 16.43 -4.98
N LYS A 38 -5.25 17.63 -4.42
CA LYS A 38 -6.57 18.12 -4.01
C LYS A 38 -7.41 18.17 -5.30
N VAL A 39 -8.42 17.31 -5.44
CA VAL A 39 -9.40 17.41 -6.52
C VAL A 39 -10.28 18.60 -6.17
N TYR A 40 -9.77 19.80 -6.41
CA TYR A 40 -10.50 21.06 -6.53
C TYR A 40 -9.54 22.05 -7.19
N SER A 41 -9.71 22.23 -8.49
CA SER A 41 -9.47 23.49 -9.18
C SER A 41 -10.54 23.67 -10.23
#